data_AF-A0A397BRS5-F1
#
_entry.id   AF-A0A397BRS5-F1
#
_cell.length_a   1.000
_cell.length_b   1.000
_cell.length_c   1.000
_cell.angle_alpha   90.00
_cell.angle_beta   90.00
_cell.angle_gamma   90.00
#
_symmetry.space_group_name_H-M   'P 1'
#
loop_
_entity.id
_entity.type
_entity.pdbx_description
1 polymer ?
#
loop_
_entity_poly.entity_id
_entity_poly.type
_entity_poly.pdbx_seq_one_letter_code
_entity_poly.pdbx_strand_id
1 'polypeptide(L)'
;GDLKLSFWNCAIMFTSEIPTPMELVATEHPQRILEWAPKPSRLFTVSIDNRILVWTVSQVIVKGNKKCSAACTAILDKHSDIVQDLLLVNDDTLVSCSMDSLIYIWDPNTLECKSTRAGHKRGIRTLAKHSSTVFVSAGRTITW
;
A
#
# COMPACT_ATOMS: atom_id res chain seq x y z
N GLY A 1 -1.43 -0.71 22.40
CA GLY A 1 -2.69 -1.07 21.73
C GLY A 1 -2.36 -2.06 20.63
N ASP A 2 -3.26 -3.00 20.35
CA ASP A 2 -3.05 -4.00 19.31
C ASP A 2 -3.00 -3.35 17.92
N LEU A 3 -1.84 -3.36 17.29
CA LEU A 3 -1.63 -2.86 15.93
C LEU A 3 -2.11 -3.92 14.94
N LYS A 4 -3.23 -3.66 14.27
CA LYS A 4 -3.89 -4.61 13.39
C LYS A 4 -4.45 -3.91 12.15
N LEU A 5 -4.44 -4.61 11.03
CA LEU A 5 -5.30 -4.33 9.88
C LEU A 5 -6.66 -4.98 10.13
N SER A 6 -7.74 -4.27 9.82
CA SER A 6 -9.10 -4.78 9.93
C SER A 6 -9.79 -4.71 8.57
N PHE A 7 -10.35 -5.84 8.13
CA PHE A 7 -11.05 -5.95 6.86
C PHE A 7 -12.56 -5.98 7.13
N TRP A 8 -13.31 -5.16 6.42
CA TRP A 8 -14.73 -4.95 6.70
C TRP A 8 -15.59 -5.21 5.48
N ASN A 9 -16.79 -5.74 5.70
CA ASN A 9 -17.83 -5.85 4.69
C ASN A 9 -18.85 -4.72 4.90
N CYS A 10 -19.06 -3.85 3.90
CA CYS A 10 -20.04 -2.78 4.05
C CYS A 10 -21.48 -3.30 4.22
N ALA A 11 -21.79 -4.52 3.77
CA ALA A 11 -23.14 -5.08 3.90
C ALA A 11 -23.60 -5.26 5.36
N ILE A 12 -22.67 -5.51 6.29
CA ILE A 12 -23.00 -5.68 7.71
C ILE A 12 -23.07 -4.36 8.48
N MET A 13 -22.57 -3.26 7.89
CA MET A 13 -22.50 -1.95 8.55
C MET A 13 -23.86 -1.28 8.74
N PHE A 14 -24.88 -1.74 8.02
CA PHE A 14 -26.24 -1.18 8.07
C PHE A 14 -27.21 -2.05 8.89
N THR A 15 -26.69 -3.07 9.58
CA THR A 15 -27.51 -3.96 10.44
C THR A 15 -27.63 -3.39 11.85
N SER A 16 -28.63 -3.86 12.62
CA SER A 16 -28.82 -3.48 14.02
C SER A 16 -27.78 -4.10 14.97
N GLU A 17 -26.99 -5.05 14.50
CA GLU A 17 -25.94 -5.70 15.27
C GLU A 17 -24.63 -4.91 15.20
N ILE A 18 -23.79 -5.02 16.24
CA ILE A 18 -22.45 -4.41 16.23
C ILE A 18 -21.62 -5.16 15.17
N PRO A 19 -21.17 -4.50 14.10
CA PRO A 19 -20.46 -5.18 13.02
C PRO A 19 -19.11 -5.69 13.54
N THR A 20 -18.74 -6.89 13.10
CA THR A 20 -17.42 -7.48 13.35
C THR A 20 -16.59 -7.52 12.07
N PRO A 21 -15.27 -7.30 12.15
CA PRO A 21 -14.41 -7.35 10.98
C PRO A 21 -14.38 -8.78 10.41
N MET A 22 -14.32 -8.88 9.08
CA MET A 22 -14.19 -10.15 8.37
C MET A 22 -12.85 -10.84 8.65
N GLU A 23 -11.80 -10.06 8.87
CA GLU A 23 -10.45 -10.52 9.16
C GLU A 23 -9.72 -9.47 10.00
N LEU A 24 -8.89 -9.94 10.93
CA LEU A 24 -7.97 -9.12 11.72
C LEU A 24 -6.57 -9.70 11.56
N VAL A 25 -5.63 -8.87 11.10
CA VAL A 25 -4.24 -9.28 10.92
C VAL A 25 -3.32 -8.38 11.72
N ALA A 26 -2.50 -8.98 12.57
CA ALA A 26 -1.55 -8.25 13.39
C ALA A 26 -0.42 -7.67 12.53
N THR A 27 0.05 -6.50 12.93
CA THR A 27 1.19 -5.82 12.33
C THR A 27 2.17 -5.45 13.43
N GLU A 28 3.46 -5.61 13.19
CA GLU A 28 4.49 -5.26 14.20
C GLU A 28 4.55 -3.75 14.48
N HIS A 29 4.16 -2.94 13.49
CA HIS A 29 4.27 -1.50 13.50
C HIS A 29 3.03 -0.83 12.90
N PRO A 30 2.72 0.43 13.26
CA PRO A 30 1.58 1.16 12.69
C PRO A 30 1.71 1.26 11.17
N GLN A 31 0.61 0.98 10.46
CA GLN A 31 0.54 1.13 9.01
C GLN A 31 -0.14 2.46 8.69
N ARG A 32 0.53 3.33 7.94
CA ARG A 32 0.07 4.71 7.67
C ARG A 32 -0.60 4.88 6.32
N ILE A 33 -0.25 4.02 5.36
CA ILE A 33 -0.77 4.03 3.99
C ILE A 33 -1.25 2.63 3.66
N LEU A 34 -2.37 2.55 2.93
CA LEU A 34 -2.97 1.32 2.42
C LEU A 34 -3.27 1.56 0.94
N GLU A 35 -2.59 0.84 0.05
CA GLU A 35 -2.80 0.94 -1.39
C GLU A 35 -3.15 -0.44 -1.97
N TRP A 36 -4.27 -0.51 -2.69
CA TRP A 36 -4.81 -1.78 -3.19
C TRP A 36 -4.47 -2.01 -4.66
N ALA A 37 -3.90 -3.18 -4.97
CA ALA A 37 -3.76 -3.68 -6.33
C ALA A 37 -4.81 -4.78 -6.58
N PRO A 38 -5.68 -4.63 -7.61
CA PRO A 38 -6.76 -5.57 -7.84
C PRO A 38 -6.30 -6.90 -8.47
N LYS A 39 -5.15 -6.91 -9.15
CA LYS A 39 -4.65 -8.07 -9.91
C LYS A 39 -3.12 -8.20 -9.77
N PRO A 40 -2.61 -9.29 -9.15
CA PRO A 40 -3.34 -10.14 -8.21
C PRO A 40 -3.84 -9.29 -7.04
N SER A 41 -4.88 -9.78 -6.35
CA SER A 41 -5.46 -9.13 -5.17
C SER A 41 -4.40 -8.98 -4.07
N ARG A 42 -3.79 -7.79 -4.00
CA ARG A 42 -2.72 -7.44 -3.06
C ARG A 42 -3.03 -6.12 -2.40
N LEU A 43 -2.74 -6.07 -1.11
CA LEU A 43 -2.69 -4.82 -0.35
C LEU A 43 -1.22 -4.50 -0.10
N PHE A 44 -0.81 -3.28 -0.41
CA PHE A 44 0.48 -2.75 -0.02
C PHE A 44 0.26 -1.80 1.15
N THR A 45 1.06 -1.94 2.21
CA THR A 45 0.97 -1.05 3.36
C THR A 45 2.32 -0.47 3.68
N VAL A 46 2.35 0.77 4.14
CA VAL A 46 3.59 1.44 4.54
C VAL A 46 3.65 1.54 6.05
N SER A 47 4.77 1.12 6.61
CA SER A 47 5.02 1.20 8.04
C SER A 47 6.00 2.31 8.43
N ILE A 48 6.11 2.57 9.73
CA ILE A 48 6.97 3.61 10.29
C ILE A 48 8.47 3.27 10.19
N ASP A 49 8.80 2.01 9.95
CA ASP A 49 10.16 1.50 9.76
C ASP A 49 10.66 1.65 8.30
N ASN A 50 9.96 2.44 7.49
CA ASN A 50 10.26 2.73 6.08
C ASN A 50 9.99 1.56 5.12
N ARG A 51 9.37 0.47 5.60
CA ARG A 51 9.09 -0.70 4.76
C ARG A 51 7.71 -0.65 4.16
N ILE A 52 7.62 -1.24 2.96
CA ILE A 52 6.35 -1.52 2.30
C ILE A 52 6.05 -3.00 2.48
N LEU A 53 5.04 -3.34 3.27
CA LEU A 53 4.58 -4.71 3.44
C LEU A 53 3.61 -5.07 2.31
N VAL A 54 3.73 -6.30 1.81
CA VAL A 54 2.89 -6.83 0.73
C VAL A 54 2.02 -7.95 1.26
N TRP A 55 0.72 -7.74 1.22
CA TRP A 55 -0.28 -8.68 1.71
C TRP A 55 -1.02 -9.31 0.54
N THR A 56 -1.06 -10.64 0.49
CA THR A 56 -1.98 -11.33 -0.42
C THR A 56 -3.31 -11.48 0.29
N VAL A 57 -4.37 -10.97 -0.33
CA VAL A 57 -5.73 -10.99 0.25
C VAL A 57 -6.62 -11.86 -0.60
N SER A 58 -7.21 -12.88 0.03
CA SER A 58 -8.12 -13.82 -0.62
C SER A 58 -9.52 -13.72 0.00
N GLN A 59 -10.54 -13.83 -0.84
CA GLN A 59 -11.92 -14.00 -0.40
C GLN A 59 -12.41 -15.37 -0.84
N VAL A 60 -12.90 -16.15 0.12
CA VAL A 60 -13.43 -17.49 -0.12
C VAL A 60 -14.84 -17.60 0.45
N ILE A 61 -15.72 -18.34 -0.24
CA ILE A 61 -17.05 -18.64 0.28
C ILE A 61 -16.96 -19.98 1.01
N VAL A 62 -17.17 -19.97 2.33
CA VAL A 62 -17.18 -21.17 3.17
C VAL A 62 -18.60 -21.35 3.69
N LYS A 63 -19.26 -22.45 3.30
CA LYS A 63 -20.65 -22.77 3.70
C LYS A 63 -21.64 -21.62 3.44
N GLY A 64 -21.51 -20.94 2.30
CA GLY A 64 -22.37 -19.80 1.92
C GLY A 64 -21.94 -18.44 2.49
N ASN A 65 -20.99 -18.41 3.43
CA ASN A 65 -20.49 -17.17 4.04
C ASN A 65 -19.19 -16.70 3.37
N LYS A 66 -19.13 -15.43 2.96
CA LYS A 66 -17.89 -14.80 2.47
C LYS A 66 -16.92 -14.61 3.63
N LYS A 67 -15.77 -15.27 3.56
CA LYS A 67 -14.64 -15.10 4.48
C LYS A 67 -13.50 -14.39 3.76
N CYS A 68 -12.84 -13.47 4.46
CA CYS A 68 -11.63 -12.81 4.01
C CYS A 68 -10.43 -13.45 4.74
N SER A 69 -9.29 -13.54 4.08
CA SER A 69 -8.02 -13.84 4.74
C SER A 69 -6.91 -13.03 4.10
N ALA A 70 -5.99 -12.52 4.92
CA ALA A 70 -4.85 -11.74 4.46
C ALA A 70 -3.56 -12.25 5.11
N ALA A 71 -2.53 -12.46 4.30
CA ALA A 71 -1.23 -12.93 4.75
C ALA A 71 -0.13 -11.98 4.25
N CYS A 72 0.80 -11.59 5.13
CA CYS A 72 2.00 -10.88 4.72
C CYS A 72 2.89 -11.84 3.94
N THR A 73 3.20 -11.50 2.70
CA THR A 73 3.90 -12.38 1.75
C THR A 73 5.25 -11.86 1.31
N ALA A 74 5.49 -10.55 1.43
CA ALA A 74 6.76 -9.94 1.09
C ALA A 74 6.95 -8.57 1.76
N ILE A 75 8.17 -8.07 1.69
CA ILE A 75 8.57 -6.75 2.18
C ILE A 75 9.41 -6.09 1.08
N LEU A 76 9.06 -4.86 0.70
CA LEU A 76 9.88 -4.03 -0.18
C LEU A 76 10.67 -3.05 0.70
N ASP A 77 11.98 -3.28 0.76
CA ASP A 77 12.91 -2.58 1.65
C ASP A 77 14.04 -1.95 0.82
N LYS A 78 13.75 -0.80 0.23
CA LYS A 78 14.71 -0.03 -0.59
C LYS A 78 14.85 1.43 -0.16
N HIS A 79 13.79 2.01 0.40
CA HIS A 79 13.84 3.38 0.89
C HIS A 79 14.71 3.44 2.16
N SER A 80 15.60 4.42 2.22
CA SER A 80 16.51 4.60 3.36
C SER A 80 15.94 5.54 4.43
N ASP A 81 14.75 6.09 4.19
CA ASP A 81 14.05 7.04 5.06
C ASP A 81 12.54 6.86 4.87
N ILE A 82 11.74 7.57 5.68
CA ILE A 82 10.29 7.44 5.79
C ILE A 82 9.62 7.48 4.43
N VAL A 83 8.97 6.38 4.07
CA VAL A 83 8.07 6.31 2.91
C VAL A 83 6.84 7.13 3.21
N GLN A 84 6.61 8.13 2.36
CA GLN A 84 5.62 9.18 2.58
C GLN A 84 4.34 8.94 1.81
N ASP A 85 4.40 8.22 0.69
CA ASP A 85 3.22 7.89 -0.11
C ASP A 85 3.44 6.64 -0.97
N LEU A 86 2.34 5.99 -1.35
CA LEU A 86 2.31 4.83 -2.21
C LEU A 86 1.10 4.90 -3.16
N LEU A 87 1.32 4.72 -4.45
CA LEU A 87 0.31 4.97 -5.48
C LEU A 87 0.34 3.93 -6.60
N LEU A 88 -0.80 3.29 -6.87
CA LEU A 88 -0.98 2.41 -8.02
C LEU A 88 -1.41 3.20 -9.26
N VAL A 89 -0.46 3.40 -10.17
CA VAL A 89 -0.70 4.13 -11.43
C VAL A 89 -1.46 3.26 -12.42
N ASN A 90 -1.13 1.97 -12.53
CA ASN A 90 -1.83 0.99 -13.35
C ASN A 90 -1.53 -0.43 -12.83
N ASP A 91 -2.07 -1.46 -13.49
CA ASP A 91 -1.92 -2.87 -13.11
C ASP A 91 -0.46 -3.36 -13.04
N ASP A 92 0.49 -2.64 -13.65
CA ASP A 92 1.90 -3.02 -13.75
C ASP A 92 2.87 -2.02 -13.10
N THR A 93 2.34 -0.96 -12.48
CA THR A 93 3.12 0.19 -11.98
C THR A 93 2.61 0.67 -10.64
N LEU A 94 3.35 0.33 -9.59
CA LEU A 94 3.21 0.90 -8.25
C LEU A 94 4.36 1.88 -8.02
N VAL A 95 4.07 3.03 -7.41
CA VAL A 95 5.04 4.10 -7.18
C VAL A 95 5.10 4.42 -5.70
N SER A 96 6.30 4.43 -5.13
CA SER A 96 6.53 4.91 -3.76
C SER A 96 7.42 6.15 -3.75
N CYS A 97 7.22 7.02 -2.78
CA CYS A 97 8.08 8.19 -2.55
C CYS A 97 8.45 8.33 -1.08
N SER A 98 9.60 8.93 -0.79
CA SER A 98 10.14 8.99 0.57
C SER A 98 10.86 10.30 0.87
N MET A 99 11.10 10.48 2.17
CA MET A 99 12.00 11.47 2.73
C MET A 99 13.45 11.38 2.22
N ASP A 100 13.86 10.23 1.69
CA ASP A 100 15.16 10.02 1.04
C ASP A 100 15.31 10.75 -0.31
N SER A 101 14.26 11.45 -0.75
CA SER A 101 14.20 12.23 -2.00
C SER A 101 14.14 11.37 -3.27
N LEU A 102 13.91 10.07 -3.13
CA LEU A 102 13.79 9.12 -4.23
C LEU A 102 12.33 8.74 -4.49
N ILE A 103 12.08 8.39 -5.74
CA ILE A 103 10.88 7.70 -6.19
C ILE A 103 11.30 6.32 -6.67
N TYR A 104 10.64 5.28 -6.18
CA TYR A 104 10.80 3.93 -6.69
C TYR A 104 9.56 3.51 -7.49
N ILE A 105 9.82 2.84 -8.61
CA ILE A 105 8.80 2.28 -9.50
C ILE A 105 8.89 0.76 -9.39
N TRP A 106 7.78 0.13 -9.04
CA TRP A 106 7.69 -1.28 -8.74
C TRP A 106 6.73 -1.98 -9.69
N ASP A 107 7.01 -3.24 -9.99
CA ASP A 107 6.00 -4.17 -10.49
C ASP A 107 5.14 -4.67 -9.31
N PRO A 108 3.82 -4.43 -9.28
CA PRO A 108 2.97 -4.96 -8.21
C PRO A 108 2.76 -6.48 -8.29
N ASN A 109 3.02 -7.10 -9.45
CA ASN A 109 2.89 -8.54 -9.68
C ASN A 109 4.19 -9.28 -9.31
N THR A 110 5.33 -8.84 -9.85
CA THR A 110 6.63 -9.49 -9.60
C THR A 110 7.32 -8.99 -8.33
N LEU A 111 6.87 -7.86 -7.78
CA LEU A 111 7.45 -7.17 -6.62
C LEU A 111 8.87 -6.63 -6.86
N GLU A 112 9.30 -6.61 -8.12
CA GLU A 112 10.60 -6.09 -8.49
C GLU A 112 10.59 -4.57 -8.59
N CYS A 113 11.69 -3.95 -8.13
CA CYS A 113 11.96 -2.55 -8.41
C CYS A 113 12.41 -2.42 -9.88
N LYS A 114 11.52 -1.91 -10.74
CA LYS A 114 11.83 -1.65 -12.16
C LYS A 114 12.75 -0.46 -12.34
N SER A 115 12.64 0.54 -11.47
CA SER A 115 13.35 1.81 -11.67
C SER A 115 13.37 2.69 -10.42
N THR A 116 14.40 3.54 -10.33
CA THR A 116 14.53 4.61 -9.33
C THR A 116 14.68 5.96 -10.02
N ARG A 117 14.08 7.01 -9.45
CA ARG A 117 14.17 8.39 -9.95
C ARG A 117 14.54 9.33 -8.83
N ALA A 118 15.54 10.17 -9.09
CA ALA A 118 15.91 11.31 -8.27
C ALA A 118 15.59 12.60 -9.04
N GLY A 119 15.30 13.68 -8.33
CA GLY A 119 15.03 14.98 -8.94
C GLY A 119 14.58 16.04 -7.94
N HIS A 120 13.83 15.65 -6.92
CA HIS A 120 13.60 16.51 -5.76
C HIS A 120 14.89 16.64 -4.94
N LYS A 121 15.22 17.85 -4.48
CA LYS A 121 16.44 18.08 -3.65
C LYS A 121 16.28 17.63 -2.20
N ARG A 122 15.05 17.36 -1.78
CA ARG A 122 14.67 16.93 -0.44
C ARG A 122 13.51 15.95 -0.54
N GLY A 123 13.16 15.38 0.62
CA GLY A 123 12.08 14.42 0.74
C GLY A 123 10.80 14.78 -0.02
N ILE A 124 10.24 13.76 -0.65
CA ILE A 124 8.98 13.80 -1.38
C ILE A 124 7.87 13.45 -0.38
N ARG A 125 6.77 14.20 -0.41
CA ARG A 125 5.73 14.15 0.62
C ARG A 125 4.46 13.44 0.17
N THR A 126 4.16 13.47 -1.12
CA THR A 126 2.92 12.90 -1.65
C THR A 126 3.03 12.63 -3.15
N LEU A 127 2.20 11.72 -3.62
CA LEU A 127 1.97 11.35 -5.00
C LEU A 127 0.50 11.56 -5.34
N ALA A 128 0.21 11.88 -6.60
CA ALA A 128 -1.15 11.92 -7.12
C ALA A 128 -1.22 11.28 -8.51
N LYS A 129 -2.22 10.43 -8.74
CA LYS A 129 -2.47 9.84 -10.05
C LYS A 129 -3.24 10.81 -10.93
N HIS A 130 -2.78 10.99 -12.16
CA HIS A 130 -3.50 11.73 -13.19
C HIS A 130 -4.12 10.77 -14.22
N SER A 131 -3.36 9.79 -14.71
CA SER A 131 -3.81 8.79 -15.68
C SER A 131 -3.15 7.43 -15.44
N SER A 132 -3.37 6.45 -16.32
CA SER A 132 -2.69 5.16 -16.30
C SER A 132 -1.19 5.24 -16.61
N THR A 133 -0.69 6.39 -17.05
CA THR A 133 0.72 6.60 -17.43
C THR A 133 1.36 7.80 -16.74
N VAL A 134 0.56 8.64 -16.08
CA VAL A 134 1.01 9.90 -15.49
C VAL A 134 0.67 9.96 -14.01
N PHE A 135 1.69 10.30 -13.22
CA PHE A 135 1.56 10.64 -11.81
C PHE A 135 2.33 11.94 -11.54
N VAL A 136 1.98 12.61 -10.45
CA VAL A 136 2.60 13.84 -9.96
C VAL A 136 3.26 13.53 -8.62
N SER A 137 4.40 14.16 -8.35
CA SER A 137 5.09 14.08 -7.06
C SER A 137 5.34 15.48 -6.51
N ALA A 138 5.16 15.66 -5.20
CA ALA A 138 5.40 16.94 -4.55
C ALA A 138 6.40 16.78 -3.40
N GLY A 139 7.42 17.63 -3.38
CA GLY A 139 8.52 17.61 -2.42
C GLY A 139 9.17 18.99 -2.32
N ARG A 140 10.14 19.15 -1.41
CA ARG A 140 10.85 20.44 -1.29
C ARG A 140 11.86 20.59 -2.44
N THR A 141 11.59 21.59 -3.27
CA THR A 141 12.45 22.11 -4.35
C THR A 141 12.59 21.16 -5.56
N ILE A 142 11.94 21.55 -6.66
CA ILE A 142 12.24 21.10 -8.01
C ILE A 142 13.00 22.27 -8.66
N THR A 143 14.27 22.12 -9.00
CA THR A 143 14.93 23.05 -9.94
C THR A 143 15.19 22.28 -11.21
N TRP A 144 14.58 22.72 -12.31
CA TRP A 144 14.89 22.26 -13.66
C TRP A 144 16.28 22.74 -14.07
#